data_AF-A0A5N6ZF95-F1
#
_entry.id   AF-A0A5N6ZF95-F1
#
_cell.length_a   1.000
_cell.length_b   1.000
_cell.length_c   1.000
_cell.angle_alpha   90.00
_cell.angle_beta   90.00
_cell.angle_gamma   90.00
#
_symmetry.space_group_name_H-M   'P 1'
#
loop_
_entity.id
_entity.type
_entity.pdbx_description
1 polymer ?
#
loop_
_entity_poly.entity_id
_entity_poly.type
_entity_poly.pdbx_seq_one_letter_code
_entity_poly.pdbx_strand_id
1 'polypeptide(L)'
;MRSSGPSESTLEAVRETFIRKRQMWLESASRQNLEHHLATLQTTATIRKIVCFGLGSPGRLCGYHCTRVHTQHAAVETMVASLAMRGLNGRQEIKCYAQDPVYDEIDKEFLASIGITPLDDPKGFLEVDEHTLVFSVSPNVPVKQIVTDLQWPAAMIWNTVTPAQKDKSWVKRVEKNGTIGWTW
;
A
#
# COMPACT_ATOMS: atom_id res chain seq x y z
N MET A 1 13.05 26.53 -4.65
CA MET A 1 11.84 26.52 -3.79
C MET A 1 10.68 27.08 -4.58
N ARG A 2 9.74 26.24 -5.02
CA ARG A 2 8.38 26.68 -5.32
C ARG A 2 7.50 26.12 -4.21
N SER A 3 7.05 27.01 -3.34
CA SER A 3 5.96 26.73 -2.41
C SER A 3 4.67 26.60 -3.23
N SER A 4 4.40 25.40 -3.74
CA SER A 4 3.01 25.00 -3.91
C SER A 4 2.51 24.68 -2.50
N GLY A 5 1.78 25.61 -1.89
CA GLY A 5 1.09 25.33 -0.62
C GLY A 5 0.23 24.07 -0.75
N PRO A 6 0.01 23.32 0.35
CA PRO A 6 -0.87 22.17 0.29
C PRO A 6 -2.27 22.67 -0.11
N SER A 7 -2.72 22.26 -1.28
CA SER A 7 -4.15 22.11 -1.53
C SER A 7 -4.57 20.96 -0.61
N GLU A 8 -4.86 21.25 0.66
CA GLU A 8 -5.47 20.26 1.57
C GLU A 8 -6.77 19.79 0.91
N SER A 9 -6.76 18.59 0.36
CA SER A 9 -7.98 17.99 -0.18
C SER A 9 -8.94 17.75 0.97
N THR A 10 -10.22 18.04 0.79
CA THR A 10 -11.22 17.66 1.80
C THR A 10 -11.40 16.14 1.83
N LEU A 11 -11.81 15.61 2.98
CA LEU A 11 -12.11 14.19 3.13
C LEU A 11 -13.16 13.70 2.12
N GLU A 12 -14.15 14.53 1.80
CA GLU A 12 -15.16 14.26 0.77
C GLU A 12 -14.51 14.07 -0.60
N ALA A 13 -13.59 14.96 -1.00
CA ALA A 13 -12.89 14.85 -2.28
C ALA A 13 -12.02 13.58 -2.37
N VAL A 14 -11.41 13.18 -1.24
CA VAL A 14 -10.66 11.92 -1.11
C VAL A 14 -11.60 10.73 -1.30
N ARG A 15 -12.77 10.71 -0.63
CA ARG A 15 -13.78 9.66 -0.76
C ARG A 15 -14.32 9.54 -2.17
N GLU A 16 -14.69 10.64 -2.81
CA GLU A 16 -15.17 10.66 -4.20
C GLU A 16 -14.12 10.11 -5.16
N THR A 17 -12.86 10.53 -4.99
CA THR A 17 -11.77 10.03 -5.82
C THR A 17 -11.53 8.54 -5.59
N PHE A 18 -11.58 8.09 -4.33
CA PHE A 18 -11.47 6.67 -4.00
C PHE A 18 -12.58 5.85 -4.67
N ILE A 19 -13.84 6.27 -4.59
CA ILE A 19 -14.98 5.56 -5.21
C ILE A 19 -14.73 5.36 -6.72
N ARG A 20 -14.34 6.43 -7.44
CA ARG A 20 -14.04 6.32 -8.88
C ARG A 20 -12.89 5.35 -9.15
N LYS A 21 -11.80 5.46 -8.38
CA LYS A 21 -10.59 4.63 -8.57
C LYS A 21 -10.81 3.17 -8.16
N ARG A 22 -11.65 2.94 -7.16
CA ARG A 22 -12.11 1.62 -6.73
C ARG A 22 -12.92 0.95 -7.83
N GLN A 23 -13.85 1.67 -8.48
CA GLN A 23 -14.58 1.11 -9.62
C GLN A 23 -13.63 0.70 -10.77
N MET A 24 -12.69 1.57 -11.12
CA MET A 24 -11.68 1.25 -12.14
C MET A 24 -10.82 0.04 -11.74
N TRP A 25 -10.49 -0.11 -10.45
CA TRP A 25 -9.78 -1.28 -9.92
C TRP A 25 -10.61 -2.55 -10.10
N LEU A 26 -11.89 -2.55 -9.72
CA LEU A 26 -12.78 -3.70 -9.83
C LEU A 26 -12.93 -4.18 -11.29
N GLU A 27 -12.90 -3.28 -12.26
CA GLU A 27 -12.97 -3.62 -13.69
C GLU A 27 -11.61 -4.03 -14.28
N SER A 28 -10.50 -3.85 -13.56
CA SER A 28 -9.17 -4.03 -14.10
C SER A 28 -8.72 -5.50 -14.20
N ALA A 29 -7.88 -5.79 -15.20
CA ALA A 29 -7.16 -7.06 -15.28
C ALA A 29 -6.18 -7.27 -14.11
N SER A 30 -5.67 -6.19 -13.49
CA SER A 30 -4.79 -6.28 -12.33
C SER A 30 -5.50 -6.88 -11.12
N ARG A 31 -6.78 -6.53 -10.91
CA ARG A 31 -7.62 -7.12 -9.87
C ARG A 31 -7.89 -8.61 -10.16
N GLN A 32 -8.19 -8.98 -11.41
CA GLN A 32 -8.33 -10.40 -11.82
C GLN A 32 -7.06 -11.21 -11.52
N ASN A 33 -5.90 -10.64 -11.86
CA ASN A 33 -4.62 -11.29 -11.60
C ASN A 33 -4.36 -11.45 -10.10
N LEU A 34 -4.67 -10.44 -9.28
CA LEU A 34 -4.53 -10.53 -7.83
C LEU A 34 -5.41 -11.65 -7.25
N GLU A 35 -6.68 -11.70 -7.64
CA GLU A 35 -7.61 -12.77 -7.22
C GLU A 35 -7.11 -14.14 -7.63
N HIS A 36 -6.62 -14.28 -8.88
CA HIS A 36 -6.07 -15.54 -9.36
C HIS A 36 -4.85 -16.00 -8.53
N HIS A 37 -3.92 -15.10 -8.24
CA HIS A 37 -2.75 -15.43 -7.42
C HIS A 37 -3.15 -15.79 -5.98
N LEU A 38 -4.09 -15.06 -5.39
CA LEU A 38 -4.59 -15.39 -4.05
C LEU A 38 -5.35 -16.71 -4.03
N ALA A 39 -6.15 -17.02 -5.05
CA ALA A 39 -6.87 -18.28 -5.23
C ALA A 39 -5.93 -19.48 -5.34
N THR A 40 -4.80 -19.31 -6.03
CA THR A 40 -3.83 -20.38 -6.34
C THR A 40 -2.66 -20.45 -5.37
N LEU A 41 -2.56 -19.52 -4.42
CA LEU A 41 -1.49 -19.49 -3.41
C LEU A 41 -1.46 -20.82 -2.63
N GLN A 42 -0.35 -21.54 -2.73
CA GLN A 42 -0.11 -22.81 -2.04
C GLN A 42 0.27 -22.54 -0.59
N THR A 43 -0.75 -22.35 0.25
CA THR A 43 -0.58 -22.14 1.69
C THR A 43 -1.75 -22.73 2.46
N THR A 44 -1.47 -23.21 3.67
CA THR A 44 -2.46 -23.57 4.68
C THR A 44 -2.42 -22.62 5.88
N ALA A 45 -1.60 -21.55 5.80
CA ALA A 45 -1.48 -20.58 6.88
C ALA A 45 -2.80 -19.84 7.08
N THR A 46 -3.16 -19.65 8.34
CA THR A 46 -4.30 -18.79 8.70
C THR A 46 -3.85 -17.34 8.68
N ILE A 47 -4.52 -16.49 7.90
CA ILE A 47 -4.23 -15.06 7.78
C ILE A 47 -5.32 -14.27 8.52
N ARG A 48 -4.96 -13.65 9.65
CA ARG A 48 -5.86 -12.83 10.48
C ARG A 48 -5.61 -11.33 10.30
N LYS A 49 -4.48 -10.95 9.73
CA LYS A 49 -4.06 -9.56 9.56
C LYS A 49 -3.53 -9.30 8.16
N ILE A 50 -3.81 -8.12 7.64
CA ILE A 50 -3.07 -7.53 6.52
C ILE A 50 -2.37 -6.28 7.04
N VAL A 51 -1.04 -6.23 6.91
CA VAL A 51 -0.25 -5.05 7.29
C VAL A 51 0.35 -4.43 6.04
N CYS A 52 -0.05 -3.19 5.76
CA CYS A 52 0.30 -2.44 4.58
C CYS A 52 1.45 -1.47 4.86
N PHE A 53 2.48 -1.45 4.01
CA PHE A 53 3.61 -0.51 4.12
C PHE A 53 3.80 0.29 2.84
N GLY A 54 3.79 1.62 2.97
CA GLY A 54 4.16 2.53 1.88
C GLY A 54 3.14 2.57 0.74
N LEU A 55 1.86 2.76 1.07
CA LEU A 55 0.77 2.85 0.08
C LEU A 55 0.54 4.30 -0.42
N GLY A 56 1.16 5.29 0.22
CA GLY A 56 1.06 6.72 -0.08
C GLY A 56 -0.19 7.39 0.49
N SER A 57 -0.15 8.72 0.60
CA SER A 57 -1.24 9.58 1.10
C SER A 57 -2.44 9.64 0.13
N PRO A 58 -3.64 9.19 0.53
CA PRO A 58 -4.87 9.37 -0.25
C PRO A 58 -5.30 10.84 -0.43
N GLY A 59 -4.94 11.73 0.51
CA GLY A 59 -5.22 13.17 0.48
C GLY A 59 -4.40 13.94 -0.56
N ARG A 60 -3.25 13.39 -1.00
CA ARG A 60 -2.49 13.99 -2.09
C ARG A 60 -3.10 13.64 -3.44
N LEU A 61 -4.18 14.33 -3.80
CA LEU A 61 -4.96 14.06 -5.04
C LEU A 61 -4.23 14.45 -6.34
N CYS A 62 -3.15 15.22 -6.28
CA CYS A 62 -2.39 15.68 -7.45
C CYS A 62 -0.90 15.31 -7.37
N GLY A 63 -0.25 15.21 -8.53
CA GLY A 63 1.18 14.88 -8.67
C GLY A 63 1.46 13.45 -9.13
N TYR A 64 2.72 13.16 -9.48
CA TYR A 64 3.13 11.86 -10.04
C TYR A 64 2.77 10.67 -9.12
N HIS A 65 2.83 10.88 -7.81
CA HIS A 65 2.60 9.86 -6.79
C HIS A 65 1.12 9.59 -6.47
N CYS A 66 0.18 10.42 -6.93
CA CYS A 66 -1.25 10.28 -6.59
C CYS A 66 -1.98 9.17 -7.39
N THR A 67 -1.42 8.78 -8.54
CA THR A 67 -2.19 8.05 -9.56
C THR A 67 -2.64 6.64 -9.14
N ARG A 68 -1.96 6.03 -8.16
CA ARG A 68 -2.18 4.63 -7.76
C ARG A 68 -2.58 4.45 -6.30
N VAL A 69 -2.58 5.49 -5.48
CA VAL A 69 -2.81 5.37 -4.02
C VAL A 69 -4.17 4.74 -3.74
N HIS A 70 -5.24 5.29 -4.31
CA HIS A 70 -6.59 4.75 -4.11
C HIS A 70 -6.74 3.31 -4.63
N THR A 71 -6.10 2.98 -5.75
CA THR A 71 -6.12 1.62 -6.30
C THR A 71 -5.39 0.63 -5.40
N GLN A 72 -4.27 1.03 -4.77
CA GLN A 72 -3.57 0.19 -3.79
C GLN A 72 -4.44 -0.10 -2.56
N HIS A 73 -5.16 0.90 -2.04
CA HIS A 73 -6.08 0.70 -0.93
C HIS A 73 -7.30 -0.16 -1.33
N ALA A 74 -7.83 0.02 -2.54
CA ALA A 74 -8.89 -0.86 -3.07
C ALA A 74 -8.43 -2.31 -3.26
N ALA A 75 -7.15 -2.54 -3.54
CA ALA A 75 -6.58 -3.89 -3.62
C ALA A 75 -6.60 -4.62 -2.28
N VAL A 76 -6.51 -3.89 -1.14
CA VAL A 76 -6.63 -4.49 0.20
C VAL A 76 -8.00 -5.12 0.40
N GLU A 77 -9.08 -4.46 -0.05
CA GLU A 77 -10.42 -5.05 0.00
C GLU A 77 -10.51 -6.36 -0.81
N THR A 78 -9.92 -6.39 -2.01
CA THR A 78 -9.83 -7.60 -2.83
C THR A 78 -9.04 -8.70 -2.11
N MET A 79 -7.96 -8.37 -1.41
CA MET A 79 -7.19 -9.32 -0.61
C MET A 79 -8.05 -9.92 0.51
N VAL A 80 -8.74 -9.09 1.29
CA VAL A 80 -9.64 -9.53 2.36
C VAL A 80 -10.70 -10.48 1.82
N ALA A 81 -11.41 -10.08 0.76
CA ALA A 81 -12.46 -10.89 0.15
C ALA A 81 -11.91 -12.22 -0.38
N SER A 82 -10.77 -12.20 -1.08
CA SER A 82 -10.16 -13.42 -1.64
C SER A 82 -9.71 -14.40 -0.56
N LEU A 83 -9.08 -13.90 0.50
CA LEU A 83 -8.63 -14.74 1.62
C LEU A 83 -9.80 -15.33 2.41
N ALA A 84 -10.86 -14.55 2.62
CA ALA A 84 -12.09 -15.02 3.26
C ALA A 84 -12.81 -16.08 2.41
N MET A 85 -12.93 -15.88 1.09
CA MET A 85 -13.53 -16.87 0.18
C MET A 85 -12.77 -18.21 0.19
N ARG A 86 -11.45 -18.18 0.39
CA ARG A 86 -10.64 -19.38 0.55
C ARG A 86 -10.73 -20.03 1.93
N GLY A 87 -11.36 -19.37 2.90
CA GLY A 87 -11.38 -19.81 4.30
C GLY A 87 -10.03 -19.70 5.02
N LEU A 88 -9.07 -18.95 4.47
CA LEU A 88 -7.76 -18.74 5.09
C LEU A 88 -7.81 -17.80 6.30
N ASN A 89 -8.92 -17.11 6.51
CA ASN A 89 -9.13 -16.23 7.66
C ASN A 89 -9.50 -16.96 8.96
N GLY A 90 -9.56 -18.30 8.95
CA GLY A 90 -9.93 -19.07 10.13
C GLY A 90 -11.32 -18.74 10.66
N ARG A 91 -12.24 -18.32 9.77
CA ARG A 91 -13.61 -17.85 10.08
C ARG A 91 -13.65 -16.60 10.98
N GLN A 92 -12.59 -15.80 10.99
CA GLN A 92 -12.52 -14.53 11.71
C GLN A 92 -12.39 -13.37 10.72
N GLU A 93 -12.75 -12.17 11.17
CA GLU A 93 -12.50 -10.95 10.41
C GLU A 93 -10.98 -10.74 10.24
N ILE A 94 -10.57 -10.30 9.05
CA ILE A 94 -9.18 -9.92 8.78
C ILE A 94 -8.99 -8.46 9.17
N LYS A 95 -8.14 -8.19 10.17
CA LYS A 95 -7.79 -6.83 10.54
C LYS A 95 -6.84 -6.23 9.51
N CYS A 96 -7.12 -5.00 9.08
CA CYS A 96 -6.27 -4.30 8.12
C CYS A 96 -5.57 -3.13 8.81
N TYR A 97 -4.24 -3.07 8.66
CA TYR A 97 -3.41 -2.01 9.17
C TYR A 97 -2.63 -1.36 8.03
N ALA A 98 -2.36 -0.06 8.12
CA ALA A 98 -1.51 0.63 7.17
C ALA A 98 -0.55 1.58 7.88
N GLN A 99 0.71 1.54 7.44
CA GLN A 99 1.74 2.46 7.88
C GLN A 99 2.38 3.14 6.66
N ASP A 100 2.32 4.47 6.67
CA ASP A 100 3.10 5.32 5.79
C ASP A 100 3.45 6.61 6.55
N PRO A 101 4.74 6.98 6.70
CA PRO A 101 5.13 8.21 7.40
C PRO A 101 4.55 9.49 6.80
N VAL A 102 4.02 9.43 5.57
CA VAL A 102 3.39 10.58 4.89
C VAL A 102 1.95 10.86 5.35
N TYR A 103 1.31 9.95 6.09
CA TYR A 103 -0.10 10.09 6.47
C TYR A 103 -0.36 11.30 7.35
N ASP A 104 -1.28 12.15 6.91
CA ASP A 104 -1.87 13.22 7.71
C ASP A 104 -3.20 12.79 8.36
N GLU A 105 -3.89 13.71 9.05
CA GLU A 105 -5.15 13.39 9.73
C GLU A 105 -6.30 13.07 8.74
N ILE A 106 -6.30 13.67 7.55
CA ILE A 106 -7.30 13.37 6.52
C ILE A 106 -7.07 11.96 5.98
N ASP A 107 -5.81 11.58 5.77
CA ASP A 107 -5.44 10.22 5.38
C ASP A 107 -5.89 9.21 6.43
N LYS A 108 -5.60 9.46 7.72
CA LYS A 108 -5.98 8.57 8.82
C LYS A 108 -7.50 8.42 8.94
N GLU A 109 -8.23 9.52 8.85
CA GLU A 109 -9.70 9.52 8.89
C GLU A 109 -10.29 8.77 7.68
N PHE A 110 -9.74 8.99 6.49
CA PHE A 110 -10.14 8.25 5.29
C PHE A 110 -9.87 6.75 5.43
N LEU A 111 -8.68 6.34 5.87
CA LEU A 111 -8.32 4.94 6.07
C LEU A 111 -9.26 4.25 7.06
N ALA A 112 -9.52 4.88 8.19
CA ALA A 112 -10.47 4.37 9.18
C ALA A 112 -11.87 4.20 8.57
N SER A 113 -12.31 5.14 7.73
CA SER A 113 -13.62 5.07 7.05
C SER A 113 -13.76 3.91 6.06
N ILE A 114 -12.66 3.33 5.58
CA ILE A 114 -12.65 2.16 4.71
C ILE A 114 -12.20 0.87 5.42
N GLY A 115 -12.19 0.88 6.77
CA GLY A 115 -11.87 -0.30 7.57
C GLY A 115 -10.37 -0.61 7.70
N ILE A 116 -9.49 0.36 7.43
CA ILE A 116 -8.05 0.22 7.60
C ILE A 116 -7.61 1.05 8.80
N THR A 117 -6.91 0.42 9.74
CA THR A 117 -6.37 1.10 10.92
C THR A 117 -5.01 1.73 10.56
N PRO A 118 -4.89 3.06 10.52
CA PRO A 118 -3.59 3.69 10.35
C PRO A 118 -2.72 3.47 11.59
N LEU A 119 -1.44 3.23 11.39
CA LEU A 119 -0.44 3.06 12.45
C LEU A 119 0.67 4.09 12.29
N ASP A 120 1.12 4.64 13.42
CA ASP A 120 2.31 5.49 13.45
C ASP A 120 3.56 4.67 13.09
N ASP A 121 4.50 5.26 12.36
CA ASP A 121 5.81 4.66 12.14
C ASP A 121 6.61 4.57 13.46
N PRO A 122 7.23 3.42 13.82
CA PRO A 122 7.33 2.14 13.11
C PRO A 122 6.42 1.02 13.65
N LYS A 123 5.25 1.35 14.22
CA LYS A 123 4.35 0.38 14.90
C LYS A 123 3.80 -0.71 13.99
N GLY A 124 3.72 -0.49 12.69
CA GLY A 124 3.33 -1.49 11.70
C GLY A 124 4.18 -2.75 11.76
N PHE A 125 5.48 -2.65 12.08
CA PHE A 125 6.34 -3.82 12.24
C PHE A 125 5.97 -4.67 13.46
N LEU A 126 5.39 -4.06 14.50
CA LEU A 126 4.93 -4.77 15.71
C LEU A 126 3.65 -5.58 15.47
N GLU A 127 2.89 -5.24 14.42
CA GLU A 127 1.68 -5.97 14.03
C GLU A 127 1.98 -7.17 13.12
N VAL A 128 3.23 -7.38 12.69
CA VAL A 128 3.59 -8.52 11.84
C VAL A 128 3.86 -9.76 12.67
N ASP A 129 3.17 -10.86 12.36
CA ASP A 129 3.31 -12.19 12.95
C ASP A 129 3.07 -13.31 11.93
N GLU A 130 3.12 -14.57 12.36
CA GLU A 130 2.90 -15.76 11.53
C GLU A 130 1.49 -15.85 10.93
N HIS A 131 0.57 -14.97 11.32
CA HIS A 131 -0.80 -14.86 10.82
C HIS A 131 -1.03 -13.62 9.95
N THR A 132 0.04 -13.00 9.46
CA THR A 132 -0.01 -11.75 8.72
C THR A 132 0.28 -11.96 7.23
N LEU A 133 -0.55 -11.34 6.37
CA LEU A 133 -0.17 -11.01 5.00
C LEU A 133 0.45 -9.61 4.98
N VAL A 134 1.72 -9.50 4.60
CA VAL A 134 2.36 -8.19 4.41
C VAL A 134 2.10 -7.71 2.98
N PHE A 135 1.58 -6.49 2.82
CA PHE A 135 1.46 -5.83 1.53
C PHE A 135 2.37 -4.60 1.47
N SER A 136 3.42 -4.65 0.65
CA SER A 136 4.45 -3.61 0.60
C SER A 136 4.66 -3.11 -0.82
N VAL A 137 4.38 -1.83 -1.08
CA VAL A 137 4.39 -1.28 -2.44
C VAL A 137 5.62 -0.41 -2.69
N SER A 138 5.76 0.70 -1.96
CA SER A 138 6.89 1.62 -2.14
C SER A 138 7.46 2.13 -0.82
N PRO A 139 7.87 1.23 0.10
CA PRO A 139 8.48 1.65 1.35
C PRO A 139 9.84 2.31 1.09
N ASN A 140 10.20 3.27 1.95
CA ASN A 140 11.54 3.86 2.01
C ASN A 140 12.50 3.09 2.95
N VAL A 141 12.04 1.98 3.53
CA VAL A 141 12.78 1.12 4.47
C VAL A 141 12.79 -0.33 3.96
N PRO A 142 13.76 -1.18 4.38
CA PRO A 142 13.88 -2.55 3.91
C PRO A 142 12.86 -3.47 4.61
N VAL A 143 11.56 -3.27 4.37
CA VAL A 143 10.45 -4.02 5.01
C VAL A 143 10.70 -5.53 4.96
N LYS A 144 11.17 -6.03 3.83
CA LYS A 144 11.49 -7.45 3.59
C LYS A 144 12.45 -8.01 4.64
N GLN A 145 13.60 -7.35 4.80
CA GLN A 145 14.64 -7.74 5.74
C GLN A 145 14.15 -7.61 7.18
N ILE A 146 13.49 -6.49 7.49
CA ILE A 146 13.00 -6.22 8.85
C ILE A 146 12.01 -7.31 9.29
N VAL A 147 11.01 -7.64 8.47
CA VAL A 147 10.01 -8.64 8.88
C VAL A 147 10.62 -10.04 8.96
N THR A 148 11.54 -10.42 8.08
CA THR A 148 12.21 -11.74 8.18
C THR A 148 13.14 -11.85 9.38
N ASP A 149 13.69 -10.73 9.85
CA ASP A 149 14.56 -10.68 11.04
C ASP A 149 13.73 -10.61 12.34
N LEU A 150 12.52 -10.05 12.31
CA LEU A 150 11.63 -9.92 13.47
C LEU A 150 10.68 -11.11 13.61
N GLN A 151 9.76 -11.30 12.67
CA GLN A 151 8.68 -12.29 12.67
C GLN A 151 8.28 -12.67 11.25
N TRP A 152 8.41 -13.95 10.88
CA TRP A 152 8.08 -14.43 9.54
C TRP A 152 6.58 -14.36 9.26
N PRO A 153 6.11 -13.52 8.30
CA PRO A 153 4.70 -13.45 7.97
C PRO A 153 4.22 -14.70 7.23
N ALA A 154 2.92 -14.96 7.27
CA ALA A 154 2.28 -16.05 6.52
C ALA A 154 2.49 -15.93 5.00
N ALA A 155 2.50 -14.69 4.49
CA ALA A 155 2.71 -14.39 3.09
C ALA A 155 3.13 -12.92 2.90
N MET A 156 3.73 -12.62 1.75
CA MET A 156 4.09 -11.26 1.36
C MET A 156 3.71 -10.97 -0.08
N ILE A 157 3.10 -9.82 -0.33
CA ILE A 157 2.90 -9.23 -1.66
C ILE A 157 3.82 -8.02 -1.74
N TRP A 158 4.78 -8.06 -2.67
CA TRP A 158 5.82 -7.05 -2.80
C TRP A 158 6.26 -6.84 -4.25
N ASN A 159 7.16 -5.89 -4.49
CA ASN A 159 7.82 -5.74 -5.79
C ASN A 159 8.68 -6.97 -6.13
N THR A 160 8.64 -7.35 -7.41
CA THR A 160 9.48 -8.40 -8.01
C THR A 160 10.94 -8.19 -7.62
N VAL A 161 11.55 -9.21 -7.04
CA VAL A 161 12.98 -9.23 -6.75
C VAL A 161 13.70 -9.57 -8.05
N THR A 162 14.43 -8.60 -8.61
CA THR A 162 15.35 -8.85 -9.71
C THR A 162 16.74 -9.16 -9.15
N PRO A 163 17.47 -10.19 -9.65
CA PRO A 163 18.79 -10.57 -9.13
C PRO A 163 19.83 -9.44 -9.11
N ALA A 164 19.66 -8.46 -9.99
CA ALA A 164 20.37 -7.20 -9.93
C ALA A 164 19.41 -6.11 -9.42
N GLN A 165 19.75 -5.45 -8.33
CA GLN A 165 19.38 -4.05 -8.21
C GLN A 165 20.12 -3.36 -9.36
N LYS A 166 19.41 -2.92 -10.41
CA LYS A 166 19.99 -1.88 -11.26
C LYS A 166 20.26 -0.73 -10.30
N ASP A 167 21.51 -0.35 -10.10
CA ASP A 167 21.87 0.88 -9.41
C ASP A 167 21.09 2.01 -10.06
N LYS A 168 19.97 2.38 -9.45
CA LYS A 168 19.21 3.55 -9.85
C LYS A 168 20.01 4.73 -9.34
N SER A 169 20.99 5.13 -10.14
CA SER A 169 21.75 6.33 -9.90
C SER A 169 20.83 7.52 -10.08
N TRP A 170 20.94 8.49 -9.17
CA TRP A 170 20.26 9.77 -9.30
C TRP A 170 20.63 10.40 -10.64
N VAL A 171 19.62 10.62 -11.48
CA VAL A 171 19.84 11.31 -12.75
C VAL A 171 19.67 12.80 -12.53
N LYS A 172 20.76 13.55 -12.74
CA LYS A 172 20.73 15.02 -12.75
C LYS A 172 19.96 15.48 -13.97
N ARG A 173 18.85 16.19 -13.77
CA ARG A 173 18.12 16.88 -14.83
C ARG A 173 18.34 18.38 -14.69
N VAL A 174 18.65 19.03 -15.82
CA VAL A 174 18.66 20.49 -15.90
C VAL A 174 17.40 20.90 -16.64
N GLU A 175 16.49 21.57 -15.93
CA GLU A 175 15.30 22.14 -16.52
C GLU A 175 15.66 23.28 -17.48
N LYS A 176 14.75 23.62 -18.41
CA LYS A 176 14.96 24.70 -19.38
C LYS A 176 15.23 26.08 -18.75
N ASN A 177 14.84 26.25 -17.48
CA ASN A 177 15.08 27.46 -16.69
C ASN A 177 16.44 27.45 -15.94
N GLY A 178 17.28 26.42 -16.16
CA GLY A 178 18.57 26.24 -15.49
C GLY A 178 18.50 25.56 -14.12
N THR A 179 17.30 25.24 -13.62
CA THR A 179 17.13 24.59 -12.32
C THR A 179 17.58 23.14 -12.40
N ILE A 180 18.35 22.71 -11.40
CA ILE A 180 18.80 21.32 -11.28
C ILE A 180 17.75 20.56 -10.45
N GLY A 181 17.16 19.54 -11.06
CA GLY A 181 16.33 18.54 -10.39
C GLY A 181 17.04 17.19 -10.40
N TRP A 182 16.68 16.32 -9.46
CA TRP A 182 17.17 14.95 -9.41
C TRP A 182 15.99 13.99 -9.51
N THR A 183 16.09 13.00 -10.37
CA THR A 183 15.03 11.99 -10.58
C THR A 183 15.56 10.59 -10.38
N TRP A 184 14.70 9.75 -9.81
CA TRP A 184 14.88 8.30 -9.64
C TRP A 184 14.33 7.51 -10.83
#